data_AF-A0A7U9XIY8-F1
#
_entry.id   AF-A0A7U9XIY8-F1
#
_cell.length_a   1.000
_cell.length_b   1.000
_cell.length_c   1.000
_cell.angle_alpha   90.00
_cell.angle_beta   90.00
_cell.angle_gamma   90.00
#
_symmetry.space_group_name_H-M   'P 1'
#
loop_
_entity.id
_entity.type
_entity.pdbx_description
1 polymer ?
#
loop_
_entity_poly.entity_id
_entity_poly.type
_entity_poly.pdbx_seq_one_letter_code
_entity_poly.pdbx_strand_id
1 'polypeptide(L)'
;MKKRDILLVIMLLCCVSFCACNNGRERTEIVSDSEAKEDITEESTETDRIAKGYDLLVSDSERKEAEDDCKEKMELIAELYKNADKGYASNVIIADEIIDQMVEKLKSIGCSVTVTALYSDMENYKELEDFLNASIAGRSGSAVCYEIHSDGGVGRYKYIYDGKDMYILSAKAAWSDDDKPVITYISYTRIKEWKFTDKGWFCYELCVPEYPEVTEIVDGSCMVRVKPITEKNREMSEKCVLGLAYQGNNLLCSDWDIDRMESLDYNGLYEYLYAMKYQEQFPSENYPDGIPKDEFESLIMEYLPVTAEEIESYAVFDEEKQTWC
;
A
#
# COMPACT_ATOMS: atom_id res chain seq x y z
N MET A 1 8.83 25.06 -1.24
CA MET A 1 9.41 23.74 -1.57
C MET A 1 8.90 23.27 -2.93
N LYS A 2 9.68 22.48 -3.69
CA LYS A 2 9.21 21.95 -4.98
C LYS A 2 8.20 20.82 -4.70
N LYS A 3 7.20 20.61 -5.58
CA LYS A 3 6.23 19.49 -5.48
C LYS A 3 6.87 18.14 -5.11
N ARG A 4 8.12 17.94 -5.53
CA ARG A 4 8.96 16.76 -5.25
C ARG A 4 9.30 16.55 -3.77
N ASP A 5 9.46 17.62 -3.00
CA ASP A 5 9.89 17.53 -1.59
C ASP A 5 8.71 17.16 -0.67
N ILE A 6 7.48 17.57 -1.04
CA ILE A 6 6.24 17.17 -0.35
C ILE A 6 5.90 15.70 -0.67
N LEU A 7 6.14 15.25 -1.91
CA LEU A 7 5.90 13.88 -2.36
C LEU A 7 6.77 12.85 -1.62
N LEU A 8 8.04 13.19 -1.36
CA LEU A 8 9.01 12.32 -0.69
C LEU A 8 8.68 12.11 0.80
N VAL A 9 8.12 13.11 1.46
CA VAL A 9 7.75 13.05 2.88
C VAL A 9 6.48 12.20 3.09
N ILE A 10 5.51 12.29 2.17
CA ILE A 10 4.28 11.48 2.23
C ILE A 10 4.54 10.02 1.83
N MET A 11 5.43 9.76 0.86
CA MET A 11 5.81 8.38 0.49
C MET A 11 6.48 7.61 1.64
N LEU A 12 7.22 8.28 2.52
CA LEU A 12 7.86 7.63 3.65
C LEU A 12 6.85 7.07 4.69
N LEU A 13 5.62 7.60 4.71
CA LEU A 13 4.54 7.17 5.60
C LEU A 13 3.64 6.07 4.99
N CYS A 14 3.59 5.94 3.66
CA CYS A 14 2.80 4.89 2.98
C CYS A 14 3.60 3.61 2.65
N CYS A 15 4.93 3.62 2.79
CA CYS A 15 5.79 2.49 2.41
C CYS A 15 5.98 1.40 3.47
N VAL A 16 5.16 1.37 4.54
CA VAL A 16 5.26 0.33 5.58
C VAL A 16 4.17 -0.72 5.40
N SER A 17 4.16 -1.39 4.25
CA SER A 17 3.40 -2.62 4.03
C SER A 17 4.12 -3.53 3.02
N PHE A 18 5.38 -3.84 3.32
CA PHE A 18 6.05 -4.99 2.73
C PHE A 18 6.23 -6.05 3.83
N CYS A 19 5.31 -7.00 3.88
CA CYS A 19 5.53 -8.26 4.59
C CYS A 19 6.68 -9.02 3.92
N ALA A 20 7.90 -8.73 4.36
CA ALA A 20 9.08 -9.50 4.08
C ALA A 20 9.43 -10.32 5.34
N CYS A 21 8.77 -11.47 5.52
CA CYS A 21 9.31 -12.52 6.37
C CYS A 21 10.39 -13.25 5.57
N ASN A 22 11.60 -12.67 5.55
CA ASN A 22 12.78 -13.30 4.98
C ASN A 22 13.31 -14.34 5.98
N ASN A 23 13.22 -15.62 5.64
CA ASN A 23 13.92 -16.69 6.34
C ASN A 23 15.01 -17.31 5.45
N GLY A 24 15.85 -16.44 4.87
CA GLY A 24 17.09 -16.85 4.21
C GLY A 24 18.24 -16.93 5.21
N ARG A 25 18.49 -18.11 5.80
CA ARG A 25 19.76 -18.38 6.48
C ARG A 25 20.82 -18.78 5.45
N GLU A 26 21.82 -17.91 5.27
CA GLU A 26 23.07 -18.25 4.61
C GLU A 26 23.77 -19.40 5.37
N ARG A 27 24.17 -20.42 4.61
CA ARG A 27 24.87 -21.61 5.10
C ARG A 27 26.37 -21.37 4.96
N THR A 28 27.02 -20.96 6.05
CA THR A 28 28.49 -20.95 6.13
C THR A 28 28.93 -22.11 7.03
N GLU A 29 29.67 -23.06 6.44
CA GLU A 29 30.27 -24.20 7.13
C GLU A 29 31.27 -23.73 8.20
N ILE A 30 31.00 -24.03 9.47
CA ILE A 30 32.01 -24.16 10.53
C ILE A 30 31.62 -25.37 11.39
N VAL A 31 32.58 -26.29 11.56
CA VAL A 31 32.46 -27.59 12.24
C VAL A 31 32.60 -27.45 13.77
N SER A 32 31.84 -28.29 14.50
CA SER A 32 31.84 -28.62 15.95
C SER A 32 31.55 -27.45 16.92
N ASP A 33 30.63 -27.54 17.89
CA ASP A 33 30.46 -28.62 18.87
C ASP A 33 28.99 -28.79 19.32
N SER A 34 28.74 -29.94 19.95
CA SER A 34 27.44 -30.53 20.28
C SER A 34 26.66 -29.87 21.44
N GLU A 35 25.35 -30.13 21.40
CA GLU A 35 24.34 -30.17 22.49
C GLU A 35 23.35 -29.00 22.61
N ALA A 36 22.07 -29.41 22.67
CA ALA A 36 20.85 -28.66 22.96
C ALA A 36 20.25 -27.76 21.87
N LYS A 37 19.57 -28.39 20.90
CA LYS A 37 18.34 -27.82 20.31
C LYS A 37 17.24 -28.86 20.36
N GLU A 38 16.34 -28.70 21.34
CA GLU A 38 15.04 -29.34 21.32
C GLU A 38 14.29 -28.94 20.05
N ASP A 39 13.71 -29.98 19.46
CA ASP A 39 12.91 -30.04 18.26
C ASP A 39 11.66 -29.15 18.38
N ILE A 40 11.46 -28.23 17.44
CA ILE A 40 10.13 -27.76 17.05
C ILE A 40 10.09 -27.87 15.52
N THR A 41 9.84 -29.09 15.05
CA THR A 41 9.45 -29.39 13.69
C THR A 41 7.94 -29.60 13.67
N GLU A 42 7.17 -28.60 13.26
CA GLU A 42 5.76 -28.80 12.90
C GLU A 42 5.64 -28.90 11.37
N GLU A 43 5.62 -30.13 10.87
CA GLU A 43 5.09 -30.45 9.55
C GLU A 43 3.59 -30.12 9.52
N SER A 44 3.21 -28.93 9.04
CA SER A 44 1.81 -28.64 8.73
C SER A 44 1.32 -29.64 7.67
N THR A 45 0.25 -30.39 7.95
CA THR A 45 -0.38 -31.26 6.95
C THR A 45 -1.02 -30.42 5.83
N GLU A 46 -1.19 -30.98 4.63
CA GLU A 46 -1.85 -30.30 3.50
C GLU A 46 -3.26 -29.78 3.88
N THR A 47 -3.98 -30.55 4.70
CA THR A 47 -5.31 -30.18 5.20
C THR A 47 -5.25 -28.93 6.10
N ASP A 48 -4.18 -28.78 6.89
CA ASP A 48 -3.98 -27.61 7.75
C ASP A 48 -3.72 -26.35 6.92
N ARG A 49 -2.88 -26.44 5.89
CA ARG A 49 -2.61 -25.32 4.96
C ARG A 49 -3.87 -24.84 4.25
N ILE A 50 -4.68 -25.78 3.75
CA ILE A 50 -5.96 -25.45 3.10
C ILE A 50 -6.93 -24.76 4.07
N ALA A 51 -6.97 -25.23 5.33
CA ALA A 51 -7.82 -24.63 6.35
C ALA A 51 -7.39 -23.18 6.67
N LYS A 52 -6.08 -22.98 6.88
CA LYS A 52 -5.44 -21.68 7.14
C LYS A 52 -5.60 -20.71 5.98
N GLY A 53 -5.40 -21.18 4.74
CA GLY A 53 -5.57 -20.40 3.53
C GLY A 53 -4.33 -19.60 3.10
N TYR A 54 -3.21 -19.71 3.80
CA TYR A 54 -1.91 -19.16 3.37
C TYR A 54 -0.88 -20.28 3.19
N ASP A 55 0.24 -19.95 2.53
CA ASP A 55 1.28 -20.91 2.14
C ASP A 55 0.71 -22.12 1.37
N LEU A 56 -0.30 -21.86 0.54
CA LEU A 56 -0.92 -22.89 -0.30
C LEU A 56 0.10 -23.40 -1.33
N LEU A 57 0.00 -24.68 -1.67
CA LEU A 57 0.88 -25.27 -2.67
C LEU A 57 0.64 -24.66 -4.05
N VAL A 58 1.74 -24.25 -4.68
CA VAL A 58 1.76 -23.79 -6.07
C VAL A 58 2.15 -24.97 -6.95
N SER A 59 1.32 -25.32 -7.94
CA SER A 59 1.68 -26.38 -8.88
C SER A 59 2.91 -26.00 -9.71
N ASP A 60 3.66 -26.98 -10.19
CA ASP A 60 4.83 -26.73 -11.06
C ASP A 60 4.43 -25.94 -12.32
N SER A 61 3.23 -26.19 -12.86
CA SER A 61 2.69 -25.44 -13.99
C SER A 61 2.41 -23.98 -13.66
N GLU A 62 1.77 -23.69 -12.53
CA GLU A 62 1.46 -22.31 -12.12
C GLU A 62 2.71 -21.54 -11.75
N ARG A 63 3.66 -22.21 -11.09
CA ARG A 63 4.98 -21.64 -10.81
C ARG A 63 5.68 -21.27 -12.11
N LYS A 64 5.76 -22.21 -13.05
CA LYS A 64 6.41 -21.96 -14.34
C LYS A 64 5.72 -20.83 -15.12
N GLU A 65 4.40 -20.81 -15.18
CA GLU A 65 3.62 -19.72 -15.80
C GLU A 65 3.97 -18.37 -15.17
N ALA A 66 3.96 -18.28 -13.84
CA ALA A 66 4.28 -17.03 -13.14
C ALA A 66 5.73 -16.57 -13.35
N GLU A 67 6.69 -17.50 -13.33
CA GLU A 67 8.10 -17.19 -13.60
C GLU A 67 8.34 -16.73 -15.05
N ASP A 68 7.75 -17.43 -16.02
CA ASP A 68 7.91 -17.12 -17.44
C ASP A 68 7.28 -15.77 -17.75
N ASP A 69 6.06 -15.50 -17.26
CA ASP A 69 5.39 -14.20 -17.43
C ASP A 69 6.21 -13.04 -16.84
N CYS A 70 6.71 -13.20 -15.61
CA CYS A 70 7.52 -12.16 -14.96
C CYS A 70 8.82 -11.90 -15.74
N LYS A 71 9.53 -12.95 -16.15
CA LYS A 71 10.77 -12.82 -16.94
C LYS A 71 10.50 -12.12 -18.27
N GLU A 72 9.44 -12.53 -18.98
CA GLU A 72 9.03 -11.90 -20.23
C GLU A 72 8.75 -10.40 -20.03
N LYS A 73 7.99 -10.03 -18.98
CA LYS A 73 7.63 -8.61 -18.75
C LYS A 73 8.85 -7.79 -18.36
N MET A 74 9.76 -8.34 -17.57
CA MET A 74 11.05 -7.73 -17.24
C MET A 74 11.92 -7.53 -18.48
N GLU A 75 12.00 -8.53 -19.37
CA GLU A 75 12.76 -8.44 -20.62
C GLU A 75 12.24 -7.32 -21.55
N LEU A 76 10.92 -7.12 -21.62
CA LEU A 76 10.31 -6.05 -22.42
C LEU A 76 10.72 -4.64 -21.96
N ILE A 77 10.93 -4.46 -20.65
CA ILE A 77 11.31 -3.18 -20.04
C ILE A 77 12.81 -3.06 -19.76
N ALA A 78 13.61 -4.10 -20.04
CA ALA A 78 15.02 -4.18 -19.67
C ALA A 78 15.88 -3.06 -20.24
N GLU A 79 15.62 -2.64 -21.48
CA GLU A 79 16.36 -1.53 -22.10
C GLU A 79 16.10 -0.19 -21.40
N LEU A 80 14.86 0.05 -20.98
CA LEU A 80 14.52 1.25 -20.21
C LEU A 80 15.21 1.22 -18.85
N TYR A 81 15.19 0.08 -18.17
CA TYR A 81 15.86 -0.08 -16.88
C TYR A 81 17.38 0.14 -16.99
N LYS A 82 18.03 -0.45 -17.98
CA LYS A 82 19.49 -0.30 -18.21
C LYS A 82 19.89 1.15 -18.44
N ASN A 83 19.10 1.87 -19.22
CA ASN A 83 19.36 3.27 -19.56
C ASN A 83 18.92 4.26 -18.47
N ALA A 84 18.16 3.81 -17.47
CA ALA A 84 17.72 4.65 -16.37
C ALA A 84 18.90 5.03 -15.46
N ASP A 85 18.90 6.29 -15.02
CA ASP A 85 19.76 6.75 -13.93
C ASP A 85 19.28 6.14 -12.62
N LYS A 86 20.14 5.33 -11.98
CA LYS A 86 19.85 4.61 -10.73
C LYS A 86 20.38 5.38 -9.51
N GLY A 87 21.06 6.51 -9.74
CA GLY A 87 21.74 7.26 -8.69
C GLY A 87 22.89 6.48 -8.04
N TYR A 88 23.27 6.93 -6.85
CA TYR A 88 24.36 6.34 -6.05
C TYR A 88 23.87 5.67 -4.76
N ALA A 89 22.56 5.72 -4.50
CA ALA A 89 21.97 5.11 -3.31
C ALA A 89 21.96 3.58 -3.46
N SER A 90 22.03 2.87 -2.33
CA SER A 90 21.90 1.40 -2.32
C SER A 90 20.50 0.94 -2.73
N ASN A 91 19.49 1.79 -2.54
CA ASN A 91 18.11 1.52 -2.95
C ASN A 91 17.86 2.24 -4.28
N VAL A 92 17.71 1.47 -5.35
CA VAL A 92 17.42 2.00 -6.68
C VAL A 92 16.01 2.57 -6.70
N ILE A 93 15.89 3.83 -7.13
CA ILE A 93 14.61 4.47 -7.43
C ILE A 93 14.71 5.02 -8.85
N ILE A 94 13.90 4.46 -9.75
CA ILE A 94 13.80 4.85 -11.14
C ILE A 94 12.90 6.08 -11.24
N ALA A 95 13.28 7.04 -12.08
CA ALA A 95 12.48 8.24 -12.31
C ALA A 95 11.08 7.90 -12.88
N ASP A 96 10.05 8.61 -12.41
CA ASP A 96 8.65 8.39 -12.78
C ASP A 96 8.46 8.41 -14.31
N GLU A 97 9.16 9.29 -15.04
CA GLU A 97 9.05 9.35 -16.50
C GLU A 97 9.56 8.09 -17.21
N ILE A 98 10.47 7.34 -16.57
CA ILE A 98 10.93 6.05 -17.09
C ILE A 98 9.94 4.95 -16.71
N ILE A 99 9.39 4.98 -15.49
CA ILE A 99 8.33 4.05 -15.05
C ILE A 99 7.11 4.17 -15.99
N ASP A 100 6.68 5.38 -16.34
CA ASP A 100 5.58 5.61 -17.30
C ASP A 100 5.86 4.98 -18.67
N GLN A 101 7.11 5.03 -19.14
CA GLN A 101 7.50 4.36 -20.40
C GLN A 101 7.45 2.84 -20.27
N MET A 102 7.78 2.29 -19.11
CA MET A 102 7.66 0.85 -18.83
C MET A 102 6.19 0.43 -18.78
N VAL A 103 5.33 1.24 -18.16
CA VAL A 103 3.86 1.05 -18.14
C VAL A 103 3.32 1.05 -19.56
N GLU A 104 3.64 2.05 -20.38
CA GLU A 104 3.18 2.13 -21.77
C GLU A 104 3.63 0.92 -22.61
N LYS A 105 4.84 0.39 -22.37
CA LYS A 105 5.28 -0.87 -23.01
C LYS A 105 4.37 -2.04 -22.66
N LEU A 106 4.10 -2.29 -21.37
CA LEU A 106 3.24 -3.40 -20.96
C LEU A 106 1.78 -3.19 -21.37
N LYS A 107 1.28 -1.96 -21.28
CA LYS A 107 -0.05 -1.57 -21.77
C LYS A 107 -0.22 -1.85 -23.27
N SER A 108 0.79 -1.55 -24.09
CA SER A 108 0.73 -1.70 -25.55
C SER A 108 0.54 -3.15 -26.01
N ILE A 109 0.92 -4.13 -25.18
CA ILE A 109 0.71 -5.56 -25.44
C ILE A 109 -0.57 -6.11 -24.76
N GLY A 110 -1.39 -5.23 -24.19
CA GLY A 110 -2.68 -5.56 -23.59
C GLY A 110 -2.63 -5.92 -22.10
N CYS A 111 -1.49 -5.79 -21.42
CA CYS A 111 -1.42 -6.10 -19.99
C CYS A 111 -2.26 -5.10 -19.17
N SER A 112 -3.02 -5.60 -18.19
CA SER A 112 -3.50 -4.78 -17.08
C SER A 112 -2.32 -4.40 -16.21
N VAL A 113 -1.97 -3.11 -16.12
CA VAL A 113 -0.75 -2.67 -15.43
C VAL A 113 -0.99 -1.45 -14.55
N THR A 114 -0.40 -1.44 -13.37
CA THR A 114 -0.43 -0.32 -12.43
C THR A 114 0.97 -0.05 -11.87
N VAL A 115 1.11 0.97 -11.04
CA VAL A 115 2.36 1.34 -10.37
C VAL A 115 2.08 1.71 -8.92
N THR A 116 3.11 1.65 -8.08
CA THR A 116 3.02 1.90 -6.64
C THR A 116 2.84 3.40 -6.27
N ALA A 117 2.66 4.30 -7.26
CA ALA A 117 2.52 5.73 -7.01
C ALA A 117 1.10 6.15 -6.62
N LEU A 118 1.00 7.22 -5.81
CA LEU A 118 -0.27 7.77 -5.34
C LEU A 118 -1.20 8.13 -6.51
N TYR A 119 -2.46 7.73 -6.38
CA TYR A 119 -3.51 7.94 -7.38
C TYR A 119 -3.17 7.39 -8.78
N SER A 120 -2.29 6.39 -8.88
CA SER A 120 -2.09 5.70 -10.15
C SER A 120 -3.33 4.89 -10.51
N ASP A 121 -3.74 5.02 -11.77
CA ASP A 121 -4.84 4.24 -12.33
C ASP A 121 -4.29 2.96 -12.95
N MET A 122 -5.08 1.88 -12.96
CA MET A 122 -4.72 0.69 -13.71
C MET A 122 -5.00 0.90 -15.20
N GLU A 123 -3.96 0.73 -16.01
CA GLU A 123 -4.08 0.67 -17.46
C GLU A 123 -4.69 -0.67 -17.89
N ASN A 124 -5.46 -0.67 -18.97
CA ASN A 124 -6.18 -1.86 -19.49
C ASN A 124 -7.08 -2.58 -18.44
N TYR A 125 -7.57 -1.87 -17.43
CA TYR A 125 -8.31 -2.41 -16.27
C TYR A 125 -9.56 -3.26 -16.56
N LYS A 126 -10.11 -3.23 -17.78
CA LYS A 126 -11.38 -3.87 -18.11
C LYS A 126 -11.37 -5.37 -17.87
N GLU A 127 -10.25 -6.04 -18.13
CA GLU A 127 -10.14 -7.49 -17.90
C GLU A 127 -10.34 -7.83 -16.41
N LEU A 128 -9.66 -7.10 -15.53
CA LEU A 128 -9.81 -7.28 -14.08
C LEU A 128 -11.20 -6.85 -13.60
N GLU A 129 -11.76 -5.75 -14.12
CA GLU A 129 -13.13 -5.31 -13.82
C GLU A 129 -14.17 -6.38 -14.21
N ASP A 130 -14.07 -6.94 -15.42
CA ASP A 130 -14.99 -7.96 -15.92
C ASP A 130 -14.89 -9.25 -15.09
N PHE A 131 -13.67 -9.67 -14.72
CA PHE A 131 -13.43 -10.80 -13.83
C PHE A 131 -14.05 -10.58 -12.44
N LEU A 132 -13.84 -9.42 -11.82
CA LEU A 132 -14.39 -9.13 -10.49
C LEU A 132 -15.92 -9.08 -10.52
N ASN A 133 -16.51 -8.46 -11.55
CA ASN A 133 -17.96 -8.45 -11.75
C ASN A 133 -18.52 -9.86 -12.00
N ALA A 134 -17.80 -10.70 -12.75
CA ALA A 134 -18.17 -12.10 -12.95
C ALA A 134 -18.10 -12.90 -11.66
N SER A 135 -17.09 -12.66 -10.82
CA SER A 135 -16.93 -13.29 -9.52
C SER A 135 -18.04 -12.89 -8.55
N ILE A 136 -18.46 -11.62 -8.53
CA ILE A 136 -19.66 -11.17 -7.78
C ILE A 136 -20.91 -11.95 -8.22
N ALA A 137 -21.02 -12.24 -9.52
CA ALA A 137 -22.12 -13.04 -10.07
C ALA A 137 -21.95 -14.56 -9.85
N GLY A 138 -20.95 -15.00 -9.07
CA GLY A 138 -20.70 -16.42 -8.76
C GLY A 138 -20.03 -17.22 -9.88
N ARG A 139 -19.47 -16.55 -10.90
CA ARG A 139 -18.82 -17.24 -12.04
C ARG A 139 -17.32 -17.40 -11.78
N SER A 140 -16.86 -18.65 -11.72
CA SER A 140 -15.44 -18.98 -11.60
C SER A 140 -14.62 -18.42 -12.77
N GLY A 141 -13.37 -18.06 -12.50
CA GLY A 141 -12.47 -17.50 -13.50
C GLY A 141 -11.16 -17.03 -12.88
N SER A 142 -10.36 -16.33 -13.68
CA SER A 142 -9.15 -15.67 -13.21
C SER A 142 -8.80 -14.46 -14.07
N ALA A 143 -8.08 -13.50 -13.51
CA ALA A 143 -7.46 -12.38 -14.23
C ALA A 143 -6.06 -12.09 -13.69
N VAL A 144 -5.18 -11.59 -14.56
CA VAL A 144 -3.81 -11.21 -14.20
C VAL A 144 -3.66 -9.68 -14.32
N CYS A 145 -3.07 -9.06 -13.31
CA CYS A 145 -2.54 -7.71 -13.43
C CYS A 145 -1.07 -7.66 -13.03
N TYR A 146 -0.38 -6.66 -13.56
CA TYR A 146 1.02 -6.39 -13.29
C TYR A 146 1.18 -5.08 -12.53
N GLU A 147 2.20 -5.01 -11.71
CA GLU A 147 2.64 -3.79 -11.03
C GLU A 147 4.09 -3.54 -11.38
N ILE A 148 4.42 -2.30 -11.76
CA ILE A 148 5.81 -1.88 -11.90
C ILE A 148 6.19 -1.14 -10.61
N HIS A 149 7.19 -1.66 -9.92
CA HIS A 149 7.69 -1.09 -8.68
C HIS A 149 8.65 0.08 -8.97
N SER A 150 8.89 0.93 -7.97
CA SER A 150 9.79 2.09 -8.08
C SER A 150 11.24 1.74 -8.41
N ASP A 151 11.67 0.50 -8.13
CA ASP A 151 13.00 -0.02 -8.49
C ASP A 151 13.04 -0.60 -9.92
N GLY A 152 11.95 -0.50 -10.67
CA GLY A 152 11.81 -1.08 -12.01
C GLY A 152 11.56 -2.59 -12.03
N GLY A 153 11.36 -3.22 -10.88
CA GLY A 153 10.90 -4.60 -10.76
C GLY A 153 9.42 -4.76 -11.16
N VAL A 154 9.00 -6.01 -11.35
CA VAL A 154 7.62 -6.35 -11.76
C VAL A 154 6.98 -7.29 -10.76
N GLY A 155 5.81 -6.89 -10.25
CA GLY A 155 4.85 -7.76 -9.60
C GLY A 155 3.85 -8.33 -10.61
N ARG A 156 3.50 -9.61 -10.46
CA ARG A 156 2.43 -10.29 -11.19
C ARG A 156 1.43 -10.84 -10.17
N TYR A 157 0.17 -10.45 -10.32
CA TYR A 157 -0.90 -10.83 -9.41
C TYR A 157 -2.02 -11.50 -10.21
N LYS A 158 -2.15 -12.83 -10.07
CA LYS A 158 -3.23 -13.61 -10.68
C LYS A 158 -4.31 -13.86 -9.64
N TYR A 159 -5.45 -13.20 -9.81
CA TYR A 159 -6.64 -13.43 -8.99
C TYR A 159 -7.44 -14.58 -9.56
N ILE A 160 -7.91 -15.48 -8.70
CA ILE A 160 -8.61 -16.71 -9.08
C ILE A 160 -9.85 -16.83 -8.21
N TYR A 161 -11.02 -16.95 -8.83
CA TYR A 161 -12.26 -17.26 -8.14
C TYR A 161 -12.71 -18.66 -8.54
N ASP A 162 -12.88 -19.56 -7.58
CA ASP A 162 -13.25 -20.95 -7.87
C ASP A 162 -14.78 -21.16 -7.92
N GLY A 163 -15.57 -20.13 -7.63
CA GLY A 163 -17.04 -20.21 -7.48
C GLY A 163 -17.50 -20.15 -6.03
N LYS A 164 -16.57 -20.15 -5.07
CA LYS A 164 -16.81 -20.03 -3.64
C LYS A 164 -15.82 -19.07 -2.99
N ASP A 165 -14.54 -19.35 -3.12
CA ASP A 165 -13.44 -18.64 -2.48
C ASP A 165 -12.61 -17.89 -3.54
N MET A 166 -11.99 -16.79 -3.13
CA MET A 166 -11.09 -15.99 -3.96
C MET A 166 -9.65 -16.24 -3.52
N TYR A 167 -8.72 -16.29 -4.47
CA TYR A 167 -7.31 -16.56 -4.24
C TYR A 167 -6.44 -15.59 -5.04
N ILE A 168 -5.19 -15.43 -4.60
CA ILE A 168 -4.17 -14.68 -5.31
C ILE A 168 -2.89 -15.51 -5.41
N LEU A 169 -2.41 -15.72 -6.64
CA LEU A 169 -1.07 -16.21 -6.93
C LEU A 169 -0.19 -15.00 -7.27
N SER A 170 0.69 -14.64 -6.35
CA SER A 170 1.60 -13.50 -6.48
C SER A 170 2.98 -13.97 -6.89
N ALA A 171 3.61 -13.28 -7.83
CA ALA A 171 5.02 -13.44 -8.15
C ALA A 171 5.69 -12.07 -8.26
N LYS A 172 6.94 -11.95 -7.77
CA LYS A 172 7.74 -10.74 -7.92
C LYS A 172 9.06 -11.04 -8.58
N ALA A 173 9.45 -10.18 -9.51
CA ALA A 173 10.74 -10.17 -10.15
C ALA A 173 11.47 -8.85 -9.85
N ALA A 174 12.75 -8.96 -9.56
CA ALA A 174 13.65 -7.82 -9.36
C ALA A 174 14.88 -7.96 -10.26
N TRP A 175 15.67 -6.89 -10.35
CA TRP A 175 16.94 -6.89 -11.05
C TRP A 175 18.06 -7.36 -10.12
N SER A 176 18.87 -8.32 -10.57
CA SER A 176 20.14 -8.67 -9.91
C SER A 176 21.20 -7.59 -10.13
N ASP A 177 22.34 -7.69 -9.43
CA ASP A 177 23.52 -6.84 -9.65
C ASP A 177 24.03 -6.86 -11.11
N ASP A 178 23.86 -7.97 -11.83
CA ASP A 178 24.17 -8.13 -13.26
C ASP A 178 23.08 -7.58 -14.21
N ASP A 179 22.09 -6.83 -13.73
CA ASP A 179 20.90 -6.37 -14.47
C ASP A 179 20.12 -7.51 -15.16
N LYS A 180 20.00 -8.66 -14.48
CA LYS A 180 19.20 -9.81 -14.94
C LYS A 180 17.91 -9.93 -14.12
N PRO A 181 16.78 -10.32 -14.74
CA PRO A 181 15.56 -10.61 -14.00
C PRO A 181 15.75 -11.82 -13.09
N VAL A 182 15.40 -11.68 -11.81
CA VAL A 182 15.40 -12.75 -10.81
C VAL A 182 14.05 -12.78 -10.11
N ILE A 183 13.48 -13.97 -9.99
CA ILE A 183 12.25 -14.19 -9.23
C ILE A 183 12.60 -14.19 -7.76
N THR A 184 12.05 -13.24 -7.01
CA THR A 184 12.34 -13.05 -5.58
C THR A 184 11.27 -13.63 -4.68
N TYR A 185 10.05 -13.81 -5.21
CA TYR A 185 8.90 -14.24 -4.43
C TYR A 185 7.86 -14.91 -5.32
N ILE A 186 7.30 -16.03 -4.85
CA ILE A 186 6.07 -16.63 -5.37
C ILE A 186 5.26 -17.12 -4.17
N SER A 187 3.99 -16.74 -4.10
CA SER A 187 3.06 -17.20 -3.07
C SER A 187 1.67 -17.46 -3.62
N TYR A 188 0.93 -18.33 -2.94
CA TYR A 188 -0.47 -18.58 -3.22
C TYR A 188 -1.28 -18.55 -1.92
N THR A 189 -2.27 -17.66 -1.89
CA THR A 189 -3.00 -17.33 -0.67
C THR A 189 -4.47 -17.13 -0.99
N ARG A 190 -5.34 -17.67 -0.15
CA ARG A 190 -6.77 -17.40 -0.14
C ARG A 190 -7.01 -15.99 0.40
N ILE A 191 -7.91 -15.28 -0.24
CA ILE A 191 -8.45 -14.02 0.21
C ILE A 191 -9.60 -14.32 1.19
N LYS A 192 -9.43 -13.90 2.45
CA LYS A 192 -10.35 -14.11 3.57
C LYS A 192 -11.67 -13.38 3.33
N GLU A 193 -11.57 -12.10 2.99
CA GLU A 193 -12.72 -11.25 2.66
C GLU A 193 -12.35 -10.32 1.50
N TRP A 194 -13.33 -9.99 0.65
CA TRP A 194 -13.11 -9.05 -0.44
C TRP A 194 -14.38 -8.30 -0.83
N LYS A 195 -14.17 -7.13 -1.42
CA LYS A 195 -15.22 -6.27 -1.97
C LYS A 195 -14.70 -5.53 -3.18
N PHE A 196 -15.43 -5.60 -4.29
CA PHE A 196 -15.26 -4.70 -5.42
C PHE A 196 -16.37 -3.64 -5.37
N THR A 197 -15.97 -2.36 -5.33
CA THR A 197 -16.89 -1.24 -5.15
C THR A 197 -17.28 -0.61 -6.48
N ASP A 198 -18.46 0.00 -6.55
CA ASP A 198 -18.90 0.77 -7.73
C ASP A 198 -17.94 1.92 -8.09
N LYS A 199 -17.18 2.41 -7.10
CA LYS A 199 -16.15 3.43 -7.24
C LYS A 199 -14.81 2.89 -7.78
N GLY A 200 -14.73 1.59 -8.10
CA GLY A 200 -13.60 0.96 -8.76
C GLY A 200 -12.46 0.51 -7.86
N TRP A 201 -12.70 0.41 -6.56
CA TRP A 201 -11.74 -0.20 -5.62
C TRP A 201 -12.01 -1.69 -5.45
N PHE A 202 -10.96 -2.49 -5.61
CA PHE A 202 -10.93 -3.88 -5.15
C PHE A 202 -10.18 -3.92 -3.81
N CYS A 203 -10.93 -4.13 -2.74
CA CYS A 203 -10.41 -4.21 -1.38
C CYS A 203 -10.48 -5.66 -0.92
N TYR A 204 -9.42 -6.16 -0.30
CA TYR A 204 -9.41 -7.52 0.21
C TYR A 204 -8.48 -7.71 1.40
N GLU A 205 -8.74 -8.72 2.21
CA GLU A 205 -7.90 -9.18 3.31
C GLU A 205 -7.38 -10.58 2.97
N LEU A 206 -6.07 -10.79 3.05
CA LEU A 206 -5.46 -12.10 2.88
C LEU A 206 -5.63 -12.95 4.13
N CYS A 207 -5.77 -14.26 3.96
CA CYS A 207 -5.44 -15.18 5.04
C CYS A 207 -3.96 -15.01 5.40
N VAL A 208 -3.65 -14.78 6.67
CA VAL A 208 -2.29 -14.58 7.19
C VAL A 208 -2.09 -15.40 8.46
N PRO A 209 -0.85 -15.71 8.86
CA PRO A 209 -0.58 -16.32 10.15
C PRO A 209 -1.09 -15.46 11.31
N GLU A 210 -1.71 -16.09 12.31
CA GLU A 210 -2.25 -15.45 13.51
C GLU A 210 -1.63 -16.08 14.78
N TYR A 211 -1.72 -15.38 15.91
CA TYR A 211 -1.27 -15.91 17.21
C TYR A 211 -2.00 -17.22 17.55
N PRO A 212 -1.31 -18.28 18.04
CA PRO A 212 0.07 -18.31 18.51
C PRO A 212 1.13 -18.74 17.47
N GLU A 213 0.78 -18.94 16.20
CA GLU A 213 1.74 -19.38 15.17
C GLU A 213 2.84 -18.33 14.93
N VAL A 214 2.45 -17.06 14.98
CA VAL A 214 3.35 -15.91 14.95
C VAL A 214 3.08 -14.99 16.12
N THR A 215 4.10 -14.24 16.55
CA THR A 215 3.97 -13.24 17.60
C THR A 215 3.59 -11.87 17.06
N GLU A 216 3.89 -11.62 15.80
CA GLU A 216 3.62 -10.40 15.07
C GLU A 216 2.23 -10.44 14.45
N ILE A 217 1.45 -9.37 14.64
CA ILE A 217 0.20 -9.18 13.91
C ILE A 217 0.54 -8.81 12.49
N VAL A 218 0.15 -9.65 11.54
CA VAL A 218 0.33 -9.41 10.10
C VAL A 218 -0.91 -8.70 9.56
N ASP A 219 -0.74 -7.53 8.95
CA ASP A 219 -1.84 -6.87 8.23
C ASP A 219 -2.01 -7.50 6.84
N GLY A 220 -3.12 -8.21 6.65
CA GLY A 220 -3.48 -8.82 5.36
C GLY A 220 -4.24 -7.88 4.41
N SER A 221 -4.49 -6.63 4.82
CA SER A 221 -5.35 -5.70 4.08
C SER A 221 -4.68 -5.17 2.83
N CYS A 222 -5.41 -5.18 1.71
CA CYS A 222 -4.95 -4.74 0.39
C CYS A 222 -6.03 -3.90 -0.31
N MET A 223 -5.60 -2.90 -1.07
CA MET A 223 -6.47 -2.09 -1.92
C MET A 223 -5.86 -1.89 -3.30
N VAL A 224 -6.63 -2.23 -4.33
CA VAL A 224 -6.24 -2.04 -5.74
C VAL A 224 -7.23 -1.11 -6.43
N ARG A 225 -6.70 -0.04 -7.03
CA ARG A 225 -7.48 0.89 -7.86
C ARG A 225 -7.66 0.32 -9.26
N VAL A 226 -8.76 -0.39 -9.49
CA VAL A 226 -9.04 -1.01 -10.80
C VAL A 226 -9.57 0.03 -11.77
N LYS A 227 -10.64 0.75 -11.42
CA LYS A 227 -11.20 1.77 -12.33
C LYS A 227 -10.50 3.11 -12.12
N PRO A 228 -10.19 3.83 -13.20
CA PRO A 228 -9.52 5.11 -13.10
C PRO A 228 -10.36 6.13 -12.32
N ILE A 229 -9.68 6.99 -11.55
CA ILE A 229 -10.32 8.17 -10.97
C ILE A 229 -10.56 9.22 -12.06
N THR A 230 -11.72 9.89 -12.02
CA THR A 230 -11.95 11.05 -12.88
C THR A 230 -11.04 12.20 -12.46
N GLU A 231 -10.56 13.01 -13.42
CA GLU A 231 -9.71 14.16 -13.13
C GLU A 231 -10.29 15.10 -12.05
N LYS A 232 -11.60 15.38 -12.11
CA LYS A 232 -12.27 16.17 -11.08
C LYS A 232 -12.10 15.59 -9.67
N ASN A 233 -12.28 14.28 -9.51
CA ASN A 233 -12.13 13.63 -8.21
C ASN A 233 -10.67 13.58 -7.76
N ARG A 234 -9.72 13.45 -8.70
CA ARG A 234 -8.28 13.55 -8.44
C ARG A 234 -7.93 14.93 -7.89
N GLU A 235 -8.31 15.99 -8.60
CA GLU A 235 -8.11 17.37 -8.14
C GLU A 235 -8.76 17.66 -6.78
N MET A 236 -9.98 17.17 -6.56
CA MET A 236 -10.67 17.33 -5.27
C MET A 236 -9.96 16.55 -4.15
N SER A 237 -9.48 15.35 -4.45
CA SER A 237 -8.76 14.54 -3.47
C SER A 237 -7.43 15.19 -3.09
N GLU A 238 -6.67 15.69 -4.05
CA GLU A 238 -5.42 16.41 -3.80
C GLU A 238 -5.63 17.67 -2.94
N LYS A 239 -6.73 18.40 -3.17
CA LYS A 239 -7.04 19.63 -2.42
C LYS A 239 -7.62 19.38 -1.04
N CYS A 240 -8.40 18.32 -0.86
CA CYS A 240 -9.27 18.18 0.31
C CYS A 240 -9.04 16.93 1.15
N VAL A 241 -8.36 15.91 0.62
CA VAL A 241 -8.26 14.58 1.27
C VAL A 241 -6.82 14.13 1.43
N LEU A 242 -5.98 14.30 0.40
CA LEU A 242 -4.62 13.78 0.37
C LEU A 242 -3.78 14.27 1.56
N GLY A 243 -3.89 15.56 1.86
CA GLY A 243 -3.13 16.19 2.94
C GLY A 243 -3.62 15.82 4.34
N LEU A 244 -4.85 15.33 4.49
CA LEU A 244 -5.39 14.91 5.80
C LEU A 244 -4.91 13.53 6.21
N ALA A 245 -4.68 12.63 5.25
CA ALA A 245 -4.44 11.21 5.47
C ALA A 245 -5.52 10.56 6.38
N TYR A 246 -5.31 9.28 6.75
CA TYR A 246 -6.18 8.52 7.66
C TYR A 246 -5.52 8.24 9.02
N GLN A 247 -4.29 8.72 9.21
CA GLN A 247 -3.50 8.52 10.42
C GLN A 247 -3.35 9.85 11.16
N GLY A 248 -3.23 9.79 12.49
CA GLY A 248 -2.95 10.94 13.35
C GLY A 248 -4.10 11.93 13.56
N ASN A 249 -5.22 11.79 12.85
CA ASN A 249 -6.47 12.49 13.12
C ASN A 249 -7.65 11.55 12.83
N ASN A 250 -8.86 11.95 13.21
CA ASN A 250 -10.07 11.13 13.04
C ASN A 250 -11.10 11.72 12.08
N LEU A 251 -10.76 12.77 11.31
CA LEU A 251 -11.70 13.49 10.44
C LEU A 251 -12.29 12.58 9.35
N LEU A 252 -11.47 11.68 8.78
CA LEU A 252 -11.92 10.73 7.75
C LEU A 252 -12.33 9.36 8.32
N CYS A 253 -12.19 9.17 9.63
CA CYS A 253 -12.38 7.89 10.32
C CYS A 253 -13.57 7.90 11.30
N SER A 254 -14.23 9.04 11.49
CA SER A 254 -15.36 9.22 12.42
C SER A 254 -16.65 9.50 11.66
N ASP A 255 -17.78 9.09 12.25
CA ASP A 255 -19.11 9.48 11.79
C ASP A 255 -19.50 10.82 12.43
N TRP A 256 -19.29 11.90 11.71
CA TRP A 256 -19.60 13.27 12.13
C TRP A 256 -20.41 13.99 11.07
N ASP A 257 -21.10 15.05 11.49
CA ASP A 257 -21.80 15.99 10.62
C ASP A 257 -21.81 17.38 11.28
N ILE A 258 -22.51 18.34 10.67
CA ILE A 258 -22.58 19.72 11.19
C ILE A 258 -23.14 19.79 12.60
N ASP A 259 -23.98 18.83 13.00
CA ASP A 259 -24.61 18.83 14.31
C ASP A 259 -23.83 17.96 15.34
N ARG A 260 -22.78 17.25 14.90
CA ARG A 260 -22.00 16.27 15.69
C ARG A 260 -20.48 16.44 15.51
N MET A 261 -19.95 17.62 15.81
CA MET A 261 -18.52 17.91 15.62
C MET A 261 -17.65 17.63 16.86
N GLU A 262 -18.25 17.47 18.03
CA GLU A 262 -17.56 17.29 19.31
C GLU A 262 -16.67 16.04 19.38
N SER A 263 -16.91 15.06 18.49
CA SER A 263 -16.12 13.83 18.40
C SER A 263 -14.81 13.97 17.64
N LEU A 264 -14.59 15.11 16.96
CA LEU A 264 -13.39 15.33 16.16
C LEU A 264 -12.18 15.64 17.04
N ASP A 265 -11.05 15.05 16.66
CA ASP A 265 -9.75 15.33 17.25
C ASP A 265 -9.14 16.56 16.59
N TYR A 266 -9.49 17.73 17.11
CA TYR A 266 -9.01 19.02 16.61
C TYR A 266 -7.50 19.19 16.79
N ASN A 267 -6.94 18.65 17.88
CA ASN A 267 -5.50 18.75 18.17
C ASN A 267 -4.71 17.93 17.16
N GLY A 268 -5.12 16.68 16.92
CA GLY A 268 -4.55 15.83 15.88
C GLY A 268 -4.74 16.39 14.47
N LEU A 269 -5.82 17.13 14.22
CA LEU A 269 -6.12 17.71 12.91
C LEU A 269 -5.25 18.94 12.56
N TYR A 270 -4.83 19.73 13.56
CA TYR A 270 -4.16 21.01 13.34
C TYR A 270 -2.92 20.90 12.45
N GLU A 271 -2.03 19.93 12.72
CA GLU A 271 -0.78 19.77 11.97
C GLU A 271 -1.02 19.46 10.48
N TYR A 272 -2.08 18.70 10.18
CA TYR A 272 -2.45 18.36 8.81
C TYR A 272 -3.04 19.57 8.08
N LEU A 273 -3.93 20.33 8.73
CA LEU A 273 -4.48 21.56 8.15
C LEU A 273 -3.41 22.63 7.97
N TYR A 274 -2.42 22.68 8.87
CA TYR A 274 -1.27 23.58 8.77
C TYR A 274 -0.46 23.24 7.52
N ALA A 275 -0.12 21.96 7.35
CA ALA A 275 0.58 21.48 6.16
C ALA A 275 -0.19 21.74 4.86
N MET A 276 -1.51 21.56 4.89
CA MET A 276 -2.37 21.87 3.74
C MET A 276 -2.39 23.38 3.42
N LYS A 277 -2.49 24.27 4.42
CA LYS A 277 -2.54 25.72 4.21
C LYS A 277 -1.20 26.30 3.77
N TYR A 278 -0.14 25.96 4.49
CA TYR A 278 1.17 26.59 4.34
C TYR A 278 2.13 25.80 3.43
N GLN A 279 1.76 24.58 3.04
CA GLN A 279 2.58 23.70 2.18
C GLN A 279 3.95 23.37 2.79
N GLU A 280 4.02 23.31 4.12
CA GLU A 280 5.20 22.96 4.91
C GLU A 280 4.79 22.23 6.20
N GLN A 281 5.69 21.41 6.74
CA GLN A 281 5.42 20.71 8.00
C GLN A 281 5.26 21.69 9.15
N PHE A 282 4.35 21.39 10.07
CA PHE A 282 4.18 22.19 11.28
C PHE A 282 5.48 22.18 12.11
N PRO A 283 6.09 23.34 12.39
CA PRO A 283 7.37 23.40 13.08
C PRO A 283 7.15 23.35 14.60
N SER A 284 6.75 22.19 15.13
CA SER A 284 6.40 21.99 16.55
C SER A 284 7.49 22.42 17.54
N GLU A 285 8.76 22.37 17.14
CA GLU A 285 9.90 22.86 17.94
C GLU A 285 9.81 24.35 18.29
N ASN A 286 9.11 25.16 17.49
CA ASN A 286 8.91 26.58 17.74
C ASN A 286 7.81 26.85 18.78
N TYR A 287 7.08 25.80 19.22
CA TYR A 287 5.92 25.88 20.10
C TYR A 287 6.11 25.03 21.37
N PRO A 288 7.17 25.27 22.18
CA PRO A 288 7.48 24.45 23.35
C PRO A 288 6.43 24.54 24.47
N ASP A 289 5.59 25.58 24.44
CA ASP A 289 4.50 25.81 25.40
C ASP A 289 3.11 25.56 24.79
N GLY A 290 3.03 24.98 23.58
CA GLY A 290 1.80 24.76 22.84
C GLY A 290 1.50 25.85 21.79
N ILE A 291 0.46 25.63 21.00
CA ILE A 291 0.05 26.53 19.91
C ILE A 291 -0.78 27.68 20.50
N PRO A 292 -0.49 28.95 20.17
CA PRO A 292 -1.29 30.09 20.62
C PRO A 292 -2.76 29.93 20.23
N LYS A 293 -3.65 30.24 21.16
CA LYS A 293 -5.11 30.14 20.99
C LYS A 293 -5.61 30.69 19.65
N ASP A 294 -5.32 31.95 19.37
CA ASP A 294 -5.78 32.63 18.16
C ASP A 294 -5.26 31.96 16.87
N GLU A 295 -4.05 31.40 16.89
CA GLU A 295 -3.45 30.71 15.75
C GLU A 295 -4.16 29.38 15.48
N PHE A 296 -4.39 28.61 16.54
CA PHE A 296 -5.08 27.33 16.49
C PHE A 296 -6.51 27.49 15.96
N GLU A 297 -7.30 28.31 16.64
CA GLU A 297 -8.72 28.50 16.35
C GLU A 297 -8.91 29.07 14.95
N SER A 298 -8.11 30.07 14.55
CA SER A 298 -8.21 30.66 13.21
C SER A 298 -7.96 29.64 12.10
N LEU A 299 -7.04 28.70 12.30
CA LEU A 299 -6.78 27.65 11.31
C LEU A 299 -7.93 26.64 11.24
N ILE A 300 -8.38 26.14 12.39
CA ILE A 300 -9.47 25.16 12.45
C ILE A 300 -10.74 25.75 11.81
N MET A 301 -11.13 26.99 12.19
CA MET A 301 -12.33 27.66 11.69
C MET A 301 -12.28 27.99 10.18
N GLU A 302 -11.09 28.01 9.57
CA GLU A 302 -10.95 28.19 8.12
C GLU A 302 -11.39 26.94 7.34
N TYR A 303 -11.25 25.75 7.94
CA TYR A 303 -11.52 24.47 7.29
C TYR A 303 -12.81 23.79 7.78
N LEU A 304 -13.17 24.00 9.04
CA LEU A 304 -14.35 23.41 9.67
C LEU A 304 -15.33 24.51 10.12
N PRO A 305 -16.65 24.31 9.95
CA PRO A 305 -17.65 25.29 10.35
C PRO A 305 -17.93 25.20 11.86
N VAL A 306 -16.93 25.52 12.67
CA VAL A 306 -16.99 25.58 14.14
C VAL A 306 -16.69 27.01 14.63
N THR A 307 -17.08 27.33 15.86
CA THR A 307 -16.68 28.59 16.53
C THR A 307 -15.53 28.39 17.53
N ALA A 308 -14.89 29.48 17.94
CA ALA A 308 -13.87 29.44 18.99
C ALA A 308 -14.42 28.84 20.30
N GLU A 309 -15.64 29.20 20.69
CA GLU A 309 -16.29 28.66 21.90
C GLU A 309 -16.54 27.15 21.80
N GLU A 310 -16.85 26.66 20.61
CA GLU A 310 -17.03 25.22 20.35
C GLU A 310 -15.68 24.49 20.45
N ILE A 311 -14.62 25.04 19.84
CA ILE A 311 -13.26 24.48 19.93
C ILE A 311 -12.80 24.41 21.40
N GLU A 312 -12.97 25.50 22.17
CA GLU A 312 -12.72 25.57 23.63
C GLU A 312 -13.38 24.44 24.40
N SER A 313 -14.57 24.01 23.98
CA SER A 313 -15.32 22.96 24.66
C SER A 313 -14.95 21.54 24.26
N TYR A 314 -14.32 21.36 23.08
CA TYR A 314 -14.06 20.05 22.49
C TYR A 314 -12.60 19.61 22.60
N ALA A 315 -11.66 20.55 22.54
CA ALA A 315 -10.23 20.27 22.50
C ALA A 315 -9.56 20.42 23.88
N VAL A 316 -8.34 19.90 24.01
CA VAL A 316 -7.56 20.00 25.27
C VAL A 316 -6.85 21.35 25.33
N PHE A 317 -7.42 22.29 26.09
CA PHE A 317 -6.90 23.64 26.28
C PHE A 317 -6.13 23.81 27.60
N ASP A 318 -4.95 24.44 27.56
CA ASP A 318 -4.26 24.93 28.76
C ASP A 318 -4.71 26.38 29.05
N GLU A 319 -5.63 26.53 30.00
CA GLU A 319 -6.16 27.83 30.41
C GLU A 319 -5.09 28.77 30.99
N GLU A 320 -4.06 28.24 31.66
CA GLU A 320 -3.02 29.06 32.30
C GLU A 320 -2.07 29.65 31.26
N LYS A 321 -1.75 28.88 30.21
CA LYS A 321 -0.85 29.30 29.13
C LYS A 321 -1.57 29.91 27.93
N GLN A 322 -2.89 29.77 27.84
CA GLN A 322 -3.70 30.14 26.67
C GLN A 322 -3.21 29.44 25.39
N THR A 323 -2.88 28.15 25.51
CA THR A 323 -2.32 27.34 24.43
C THR A 323 -3.04 26.00 24.26
N TRP A 324 -2.97 25.48 23.04
CA TRP A 324 -3.45 24.15 22.66
C TRP A 324 -2.28 23.16 22.65
N CYS A 325 -2.51 21.98 23.24
CA CYS A 325 -1.52 20.90 23.37
C CYS A 325 -1.73 19.81 22.32
#